data_AF-A0A0G1R1R6-F1
#
_entry.id   AF-A0A0G1R1R6-F1
#
_cell.length_a   1.000
_cell.length_b   1.000
_cell.length_c   1.000
_cell.angle_alpha   90.00
_cell.angle_beta   90.00
_cell.angle_gamma   90.00
#
_symmetry.space_group_name_H-M   'P 1'
#
loop_
_entity.id
_entity.type
_entity.pdbx_description
1 polymer ?
#
loop_
_entity_poly.entity_id
_entity_poly.type
_entity_poly.pdbx_seq_one_letter_code
_entity_poly.pdbx_strand_id
1 'polypeptide(L)'
;MKLRYQKIIILSFLVSSFLIFGTAFAQGIVPQCDTGPLRGLGCDLCVFLKLVENIINFMLYVIFPLAVIFIVYGGFMIMVSAGSPERLKRGREIITIAVTGLAIALIAWLAVSTVIQVISGNSWQPWNSIECISREPVVVTRPPITEPTTPTPTDGRTCPNCSTISNSLPIKTGSACALSGEVTACQINSSLNERLLSLNQAIAADGSYSWQVTEAWPPTVTHKDQCHYSGTCIDAGFTSGARSGAEIKNFIGKSANSNLYSVYEVQTAARRQELINQGVPASQICTVSGISAEHFSVYMGSRTPCTR
;
A
#
# COMPACT_ATOMS: atom_id res chain seq x y z
N MET A 1 2.72 -20.23 58.97
CA MET A 1 3.55 -19.86 57.79
C MET A 1 2.93 -20.32 56.45
N LYS A 2 2.46 -21.58 56.31
CA LYS A 2 1.87 -22.12 55.07
C LYS A 2 0.67 -21.34 54.48
N LEU A 3 -0.25 -20.83 55.32
CA LEU A 3 -1.42 -20.08 54.86
C LEU A 3 -1.08 -18.71 54.23
N ARG A 4 0.04 -18.08 54.62
CA ARG A 4 0.50 -16.82 54.05
C ARG A 4 1.16 -17.04 52.68
N TYR A 5 1.90 -18.14 52.51
CA TYR A 5 2.56 -18.49 51.26
C TYR A 5 1.57 -18.87 50.15
N GLN A 6 0.49 -19.60 50.50
CA GLN A 6 -0.58 -19.95 49.55
C GLN A 6 -1.28 -18.71 48.97
N LYS A 7 -1.54 -17.69 49.79
CA LYS A 7 -2.17 -16.43 49.34
C LYS A 7 -1.27 -15.63 48.41
N ILE A 8 0.05 -15.65 48.64
CA ILE A 8 1.04 -14.98 47.78
C ILE A 8 1.11 -15.65 46.41
N ILE A 9 1.06 -16.99 46.34
CA ILE A 9 1.05 -17.71 45.05
C ILE A 9 -0.23 -17.41 44.26
N ILE A 10 -1.40 -17.40 44.91
CA ILE A 10 -2.67 -17.09 44.26
C ILE A 10 -2.70 -15.64 43.77
N LEU A 11 -2.24 -14.68 44.59
CA LEU A 11 -2.16 -13.27 44.21
C LEU A 11 -1.16 -13.06 43.06
N SER A 12 -0.01 -13.74 43.09
CA SER A 12 0.98 -13.75 42.01
C SER A 12 0.39 -14.28 40.71
N PHE A 13 -0.37 -15.37 40.76
CA PHE A 13 -1.00 -15.97 39.58
C PHE A 13 -2.12 -15.06 39.02
N LEU A 14 -2.91 -14.44 39.89
CA LEU A 14 -3.95 -13.49 39.49
C LEU A 14 -3.38 -12.20 38.89
N VAL A 15 -2.31 -11.64 39.49
CA VAL A 15 -1.62 -10.46 38.98
C VAL A 15 -0.90 -10.77 37.67
N SER A 16 -0.23 -11.92 37.56
CA SER A 16 0.40 -12.36 36.31
C SER A 16 -0.64 -12.60 35.21
N SER A 17 -1.76 -13.27 35.52
CA SER A 17 -2.87 -13.44 34.59
C SER A 17 -3.44 -12.08 34.16
N PHE A 18 -3.68 -11.15 35.08
CA PHE A 18 -4.18 -9.81 34.77
C PHE A 18 -3.21 -8.99 33.91
N LEU A 19 -1.91 -9.07 34.19
CA LEU A 19 -0.87 -8.37 33.42
C LEU A 19 -0.72 -8.94 32.00
N ILE A 20 -0.82 -10.27 31.84
CA ILE A 20 -0.79 -10.94 30.54
C ILE A 20 -2.06 -10.56 29.75
N PHE A 21 -3.25 -10.69 30.34
CA PHE A 21 -4.51 -10.37 29.67
C PHE A 21 -4.63 -8.89 29.26
N GLY A 22 -4.09 -7.96 30.04
CA GLY A 22 -4.22 -6.51 29.77
C GLY A 22 -3.51 -6.04 28.50
N THR A 23 -2.38 -6.64 28.11
CA THR A 23 -1.59 -6.17 26.96
C THR A 23 -2.18 -6.56 25.60
N ALA A 24 -3.02 -7.60 25.55
CA ALA A 24 -3.62 -8.08 24.30
C ALA A 24 -4.76 -7.19 23.78
N PHE A 25 -5.41 -6.39 24.64
CA PHE A 25 -6.50 -5.49 24.25
C PHE A 25 -6.02 -4.13 23.72
N ALA A 26 -4.72 -3.83 23.78
CA ALA A 26 -4.17 -2.55 23.31
C ALA A 26 -4.09 -2.48 21.77
N GLN A 27 -4.10 -3.62 21.07
CA GLN A 27 -4.11 -3.67 19.62
C GLN A 27 -5.57 -3.78 19.15
N GLY A 28 -6.10 -2.73 18.53
CA GLY A 28 -7.46 -2.73 18.03
C GLY A 28 -7.70 -3.89 17.06
N ILE A 29 -8.80 -4.64 17.26
CA ILE A 29 -9.18 -5.75 16.38
C ILE A 29 -9.41 -5.25 14.95
N VAL A 30 -10.03 -4.08 14.82
CA VAL A 30 -10.30 -3.46 13.53
C VAL A 30 -9.02 -2.76 13.05
N PRO A 31 -8.36 -3.26 11.99
CA PRO A 31 -7.25 -2.54 11.39
C PRO A 31 -7.74 -1.21 10.86
N GLN A 32 -6.95 -0.15 11.04
CA GLN A 32 -7.29 1.16 10.52
C GLN A 32 -7.29 1.10 9.00
N CYS A 33 -8.46 1.27 8.40
CA CYS A 33 -8.58 1.60 6.99
C CYS A 33 -8.60 3.12 6.86
N ASP A 34 -7.50 3.69 6.40
CA ASP A 34 -7.43 5.14 6.15
C ASP A 34 -8.01 5.41 4.76
N THR A 35 -9.14 6.11 4.68
CA THR A 35 -9.69 6.61 3.41
C THR A 35 -9.02 7.90 2.96
N GLY A 36 -7.93 8.30 3.63
CA GLY A 36 -7.14 9.48 3.33
C GLY A 36 -6.36 9.39 2.00
N PRO A 37 -6.14 10.53 1.33
CA PRO A 37 -5.53 10.58 -0.01
C PRO A 37 -4.01 10.28 -0.06
N LEU A 38 -3.36 9.94 1.05
CA LEU A 38 -1.89 9.82 1.14
C LEU A 38 -1.37 8.50 1.72
N ARG A 39 -2.20 7.46 1.87
CA ARG A 39 -1.74 6.12 2.25
C ARG A 39 -2.45 5.08 1.39
N GLY A 40 -1.72 4.50 0.45
CA GLY A 40 -2.21 3.55 -0.56
C GLY A 40 -2.68 2.18 -0.04
N LEU A 41 -3.22 2.11 1.18
CA LEU A 41 -4.01 0.97 1.64
C LEU A 41 -5.47 1.43 1.66
N GLY A 42 -6.13 1.39 0.51
CA GLY A 42 -7.60 1.39 0.50
C GLY A 42 -8.13 0.20 1.33
N CYS A 43 -9.44 0.15 1.55
CA CYS A 43 -10.13 -1.01 2.11
C CYS A 43 -10.10 -2.20 1.13
N ASP A 44 -8.90 -2.67 0.82
CA ASP A 44 -8.65 -3.76 -0.11
C ASP A 44 -8.78 -5.11 0.62
N LEU A 45 -8.80 -6.20 -0.15
CA LEU A 45 -8.81 -7.56 0.34
C LEU A 45 -7.74 -7.79 1.42
N CYS A 46 -6.58 -7.14 1.33
CA CYS A 46 -5.53 -7.29 2.34
C CYS A 46 -5.94 -6.77 3.73
N VAL A 47 -6.61 -5.61 3.80
CA VAL A 47 -7.11 -5.06 5.06
C VAL A 47 -8.19 -5.96 5.65
N PHE A 48 -9.05 -6.52 4.80
CA PHE A 48 -10.04 -7.52 5.22
C PHE A 48 -9.38 -8.79 5.77
N LEU A 49 -8.36 -9.32 5.09
CA LEU A 49 -7.61 -10.48 5.56
C LEU A 49 -6.89 -10.19 6.90
N LYS A 50 -6.34 -8.99 7.07
CA LYS A 50 -5.78 -8.52 8.34
C LYS A 50 -6.80 -8.44 9.47
N LEU A 51 -8.03 -8.01 9.18
CA LEU A 51 -9.12 -8.04 10.15
C LEU A 51 -9.43 -9.48 10.58
N VAL A 52 -9.52 -10.41 9.63
CA VAL A 52 -9.74 -11.83 9.92
C VAL A 52 -8.61 -12.40 10.78
N GLU A 53 -7.35 -12.09 10.45
CA GLU A 53 -6.18 -12.46 11.26
C GLU A 53 -6.32 -11.94 12.71
N ASN A 54 -6.63 -10.65 12.89
CA ASN A 54 -6.79 -10.06 14.22
C ASN A 54 -7.90 -10.73 15.03
N ILE A 55 -9.04 -11.02 14.40
CA ILE A 55 -10.18 -11.69 15.06
C ILE A 55 -9.76 -13.09 15.54
N ILE A 56 -9.10 -13.87 14.70
CA ILE A 56 -8.76 -15.25 15.04
C ILE A 56 -7.62 -15.28 16.07
N ASN A 57 -6.62 -14.41 15.95
CA ASN A 57 -5.58 -14.25 16.95
C ASN A 57 -6.17 -13.88 18.31
N PHE A 58 -7.15 -12.98 18.33
CA PHE A 58 -7.89 -12.65 19.55
C PHE A 58 -8.66 -13.86 20.11
N MET A 59 -9.35 -14.63 19.26
CA MET A 59 -10.05 -15.84 19.71
C MET A 59 -9.09 -16.88 20.29
N LEU A 60 -7.98 -17.17 19.62
CA LEU A 60 -6.97 -18.11 20.13
C LEU A 60 -6.40 -17.63 21.46
N TYR A 61 -6.09 -16.33 21.56
CA TYR A 61 -5.62 -15.71 22.79
C TYR A 61 -6.56 -15.93 23.98
N VAL A 62 -7.88 -15.93 23.76
CA VAL A 62 -8.89 -16.19 24.80
C VAL A 62 -9.11 -17.70 25.03
N ILE A 63 -9.10 -18.52 23.98
CA ILE A 63 -9.41 -19.95 24.05
C ILE A 63 -8.36 -20.73 24.85
N PHE A 64 -7.06 -20.49 24.63
CA PHE A 64 -5.99 -21.20 25.35
C PHE A 64 -6.08 -21.08 26.88
N PRO A 65 -6.12 -19.88 27.48
CA PRO A 65 -6.23 -19.74 28.92
C PRO A 65 -7.58 -20.25 29.45
N LEU A 66 -8.66 -20.09 28.68
CA LEU A 66 -9.96 -20.63 29.05
C LEU A 66 -9.94 -22.17 29.13
N ALA A 67 -9.29 -22.83 28.16
CA ALA A 67 -9.10 -24.28 28.18
C ALA A 67 -8.29 -24.73 29.41
N VAL A 68 -7.22 -24.01 29.77
CA VAL A 68 -6.44 -24.30 30.98
C VAL A 68 -7.31 -24.19 32.24
N ILE A 69 -8.14 -23.14 32.35
CA ILE A 69 -9.06 -22.97 33.49
C ILE A 69 -10.02 -24.14 33.60
N PHE A 70 -10.64 -24.58 32.50
CA PHE A 70 -11.55 -25.71 32.53
C PHE A 70 -10.86 -27.04 32.84
N ILE A 71 -9.64 -27.26 32.34
CA ILE A 71 -8.85 -28.46 32.67
C ILE A 71 -8.52 -28.48 34.17
N VAL A 72 -8.06 -27.35 34.73
CA VAL A 72 -7.77 -27.22 36.17
C VAL A 72 -9.03 -27.40 37.00
N TYR A 73 -10.16 -26.83 36.58
CA TYR A 73 -11.44 -26.97 37.27
C TYR A 73 -11.94 -28.42 37.26
N GLY A 74 -11.87 -29.10 36.10
CA GLY A 74 -12.22 -30.51 35.99
C GLY A 74 -11.29 -31.39 36.83
N GLY A 75 -9.98 -31.11 36.83
CA GLY A 75 -9.00 -31.81 37.66
C GLY A 75 -9.26 -31.62 39.15
N PHE A 76 -9.58 -30.40 39.57
CA PHE A 76 -9.97 -30.10 40.95
C PHE A 76 -11.24 -30.88 41.35
N MET A 77 -12.25 -30.92 40.49
CA MET A 77 -13.50 -31.68 40.73
C MET A 77 -13.24 -33.18 40.93
N ILE A 78 -12.30 -33.75 40.18
CA ILE A 78 -11.88 -35.15 40.34
C ILE A 78 -11.20 -35.35 41.70
N MET A 79 -10.28 -34.47 42.09
CA MET A 79 -9.55 -34.58 43.36
C MET A 79 -10.48 -34.48 44.59
N VAL A 80 -11.50 -33.62 44.55
CA VAL A 80 -12.46 -33.44 45.65
C VAL A 80 -13.70 -34.33 45.56
N SER A 81 -13.69 -35.31 44.66
CA SER A 81 -14.85 -36.17 44.41
C SER A 81 -15.23 -37.07 45.60
N ALA A 82 -14.28 -37.36 46.50
CA ALA A 82 -14.49 -38.17 47.71
C ALA A 82 -15.20 -39.52 47.45
N GLY A 83 -14.94 -40.13 46.28
CA GLY A 83 -15.55 -41.40 45.88
C GLY A 83 -16.93 -41.28 45.20
N SER A 84 -17.46 -40.06 45.03
CA SER A 84 -18.70 -39.84 44.28
C SER A 84 -18.48 -40.13 42.78
N PRO A 85 -19.14 -41.14 42.20
CA PRO A 85 -18.99 -41.47 40.77
C PRO A 85 -19.50 -40.33 39.87
N GLU A 86 -20.51 -39.59 40.32
CA GLU A 86 -21.08 -38.46 39.59
C GLU A 86 -20.06 -37.31 39.42
N ARG A 87 -19.36 -36.94 40.50
CA ARG A 87 -18.34 -35.87 40.45
C ARG A 87 -17.12 -36.29 39.65
N LEU A 88 -16.73 -37.56 39.73
CA LEU A 88 -15.66 -38.12 38.89
C LEU A 88 -16.01 -38.06 37.41
N LYS A 89 -17.23 -38.48 37.04
CA LYS A 89 -17.72 -38.44 35.67
C LYS A 89 -17.74 -37.01 35.14
N ARG A 90 -18.33 -36.08 35.88
CA ARG A 90 -18.42 -34.66 35.49
C ARG A 90 -17.06 -33.99 35.32
N GLY A 91 -16.12 -34.24 36.23
CA GLY A 91 -14.76 -33.70 36.12
C GLY A 91 -14.03 -34.20 34.87
N ARG A 92 -14.17 -35.49 34.54
CA ARG A 92 -13.62 -36.06 33.30
C ARG A 92 -14.26 -35.47 32.06
N GLU A 93 -15.59 -35.32 32.06
CA GLU A 93 -16.34 -34.73 30.95
C GLU A 93 -15.88 -33.30 30.65
N ILE A 94 -15.71 -32.46 31.68
CA ILE A 94 -15.20 -31.09 31.52
C ILE A 94 -13.80 -31.09 30.88
N ILE A 95 -12.90 -31.95 31.35
CA ILE A 95 -11.54 -32.06 30.78
C ILE A 95 -11.62 -32.52 29.32
N THR A 96 -12.40 -33.56 29.03
CA THR A 96 -12.54 -34.09 27.67
C THR A 96 -13.08 -33.03 26.70
N ILE A 97 -14.09 -32.27 27.11
CA ILE A 97 -14.66 -31.19 26.29
C ILE A 97 -13.61 -30.10 26.05
N ALA A 98 -12.89 -29.66 27.09
CA ALA A 98 -11.86 -28.64 26.97
C ALA A 98 -10.71 -29.08 26.05
N VAL A 99 -10.22 -30.32 26.22
CA VAL A 99 -9.14 -30.89 25.40
C VAL A 99 -9.59 -31.09 23.96
N THR A 100 -10.83 -31.58 23.74
CA THR A 100 -11.36 -31.79 22.39
C THR A 100 -11.54 -30.46 21.65
N GLY A 101 -12.08 -29.44 22.31
CA GLY A 101 -12.20 -28.09 21.72
C GLY A 101 -10.83 -27.50 21.36
N LEU A 102 -9.84 -27.66 22.25
CA LEU A 102 -8.47 -27.21 21.98
C LEU A 102 -7.84 -27.98 20.81
N ALA A 103 -8.04 -29.30 20.74
CA ALA A 103 -7.54 -30.13 19.64
C ALA A 103 -8.15 -29.71 18.30
N ILE A 104 -9.46 -29.45 18.24
CA ILE A 104 -10.13 -28.99 17.02
C ILE A 104 -9.56 -27.64 16.57
N ALA A 105 -9.36 -26.68 17.49
CA ALA A 105 -8.80 -25.38 17.16
C ALA A 105 -7.37 -25.49 16.58
N LEU A 106 -6.53 -26.32 17.20
CA LEU A 106 -5.16 -26.59 16.72
C LEU A 106 -5.13 -27.28 15.35
N ILE A 107 -5.99 -28.27 15.15
CA ILE A 107 -6.09 -29.00 13.88
C ILE A 107 -6.57 -28.06 12.76
N ALA A 108 -7.58 -27.24 13.02
CA ALA A 108 -8.08 -26.26 12.05
C ALA A 108 -6.98 -25.28 11.65
N TRP A 109 -6.24 -24.75 12.64
CA TRP A 109 -5.12 -23.84 12.39
C TRP A 109 -4.00 -24.50 11.57
N LEU A 110 -3.66 -25.76 11.87
CA LEU A 110 -2.65 -26.51 11.13
C LEU A 110 -3.11 -26.87 9.71
N ALA A 111 -4.38 -27.24 9.53
CA ALA A 111 -4.95 -27.61 8.25
C ALA A 111 -4.91 -26.43 7.26
N VAL A 112 -5.33 -25.24 7.70
CA VAL A 112 -5.30 -24.02 6.87
C VAL A 112 -3.85 -23.66 6.49
N SER A 113 -2.92 -23.71 7.44
CA SER A 113 -1.49 -23.46 7.17
C SER A 113 -0.95 -24.42 6.11
N THR A 114 -1.28 -25.70 6.21
CA THR A 114 -0.86 -26.74 5.26
C THR A 114 -1.45 -26.50 3.86
N VAL A 115 -2.73 -26.15 3.75
CA VAL A 115 -3.36 -25.85 2.45
C VAL A 115 -2.71 -24.64 1.78
N ILE A 116 -2.47 -23.56 2.53
CA ILE A 116 -1.80 -22.36 1.99
C ILE A 116 -0.38 -22.69 1.54
N GLN A 117 0.35 -23.52 2.30
CA GLN A 117 1.68 -23.95 1.92
C GLN A 117 1.68 -24.70 0.58
N VAL A 118 0.77 -25.66 0.42
CA VAL A 118 0.66 -26.47 -0.81
C VAL A 118 0.35 -25.60 -2.02
N ILE A 119 -0.53 -24.61 -1.86
CA ILE A 119 -0.94 -23.72 -2.96
C ILE A 119 0.14 -22.68 -3.28
N SER A 120 0.79 -22.12 -2.26
CA SER A 120 1.80 -21.05 -2.45
C SER A 120 3.18 -21.56 -2.88
N GLY A 121 3.47 -22.85 -2.69
CA GLY A 121 4.78 -23.44 -3.00
C GLY A 121 5.92 -22.97 -2.07
N ASN A 122 5.59 -22.22 -1.02
CA ASN A 122 6.55 -21.66 -0.07
C ASN A 122 6.79 -22.61 1.12
N SER A 123 7.78 -22.26 1.95
CA SER A 123 8.00 -22.91 3.25
C SER A 123 6.75 -22.84 4.14
N TRP A 124 6.59 -23.78 5.07
CA TRP A 124 5.49 -23.77 6.04
C TRP A 124 5.48 -22.47 6.84
N GLN A 125 4.41 -21.69 6.72
CA GLN A 125 4.20 -20.44 7.43
C GLN A 125 2.83 -20.47 8.11
N PRO A 126 2.71 -19.97 9.35
CA PRO A 126 1.44 -19.73 10.00
C PRO A 126 0.54 -18.83 9.16
N TRP A 127 -0.69 -19.27 8.89
CA TRP A 127 -1.63 -18.47 8.09
C TRP A 127 -2.06 -17.17 8.80
N ASN A 128 -1.95 -17.12 10.13
CA ASN A 128 -2.33 -15.98 10.98
C ASN A 128 -1.19 -14.94 11.11
N SER A 129 -0.35 -14.83 10.11
CA SER A 129 0.71 -13.82 9.97
C SER A 129 0.71 -13.27 8.55
N ILE A 130 -0.38 -12.60 8.19
CA ILE A 130 -0.64 -12.14 6.82
C ILE A 130 0.21 -10.90 6.58
N GLU A 131 1.32 -11.01 5.87
CA GLU A 131 2.03 -9.81 5.44
C GLU A 131 1.30 -9.20 4.26
N CYS A 132 0.69 -8.04 4.51
CA CYS A 132 0.22 -7.20 3.42
C CYS A 132 1.43 -6.65 2.71
N ILE A 133 1.80 -7.30 1.61
CA ILE A 133 2.70 -6.71 0.63
C ILE A 133 1.90 -5.57 -0.01
N SER A 134 1.86 -4.39 0.62
CA SER A 134 1.92 -3.19 -0.18
C SER A 134 3.16 -3.40 -1.03
N ARG A 135 3.04 -3.43 -2.37
CA ARG A 135 4.23 -3.35 -3.19
C ARG A 135 4.89 -2.04 -2.81
N GLU A 136 5.82 -2.12 -1.87
CA GLU A 136 6.72 -1.03 -1.56
C GLU A 136 7.37 -0.68 -2.90
N PRO A 137 7.45 0.61 -3.30
CA PRO A 137 8.26 0.94 -4.46
C PRO A 137 9.62 0.33 -4.19
N VAL A 138 10.10 -0.54 -5.08
CA VAL A 138 11.38 -1.25 -4.94
C VAL A 138 12.43 -0.24 -4.53
N VAL A 139 12.78 -0.20 -3.24
CA VAL A 139 13.95 0.54 -2.78
C VAL A 139 15.11 -0.35 -3.20
N VAL A 140 15.59 -0.13 -4.42
CA VAL A 140 16.86 -0.68 -4.88
C VAL A 140 17.91 -0.12 -3.94
N THR A 141 18.25 -0.85 -2.88
CA THR A 141 19.47 -0.59 -2.14
C THR A 141 20.61 -1.00 -3.05
N ARG A 142 21.18 0.03 -3.69
CA ARG A 142 22.28 -0.12 -4.64
C ARG A 142 23.50 -0.71 -3.91
N PRO A 143 24.23 -1.68 -4.49
CA PRO A 143 25.56 -2.04 -4.00
C PRO A 143 26.53 -0.85 -4.13
N PRO A 144 27.64 -0.81 -3.36
CA PRO A 144 28.61 0.27 -3.45
C PRO A 144 29.05 0.49 -4.89
N ILE A 145 28.97 1.74 -5.30
CA ILE A 145 29.19 2.19 -6.66
C ILE A 145 30.69 2.17 -6.92
N THR A 146 31.17 1.27 -7.78
CA THR A 146 32.44 1.49 -8.45
C THR A 146 32.15 2.36 -9.66
N GLU A 147 32.55 3.63 -9.55
CA GLU A 147 32.40 4.68 -10.56
C GLU A 147 33.22 4.33 -11.81
N PRO A 148 32.60 4.20 -13.01
CA PRO A 148 33.33 4.20 -14.27
C PRO A 148 33.48 5.63 -14.74
N THR A 149 34.73 6.04 -14.93
CA THR A 149 35.14 7.30 -15.54
C THR A 149 34.55 7.50 -16.94
N THR A 150 33.88 8.64 -17.04
CA THR A 150 33.55 9.54 -18.17
C THR A 150 34.21 9.27 -19.54
N PRO A 151 33.54 9.64 -20.65
CA PRO A 151 33.78 10.99 -21.17
C PRO A 151 32.50 11.82 -21.38
N THR A 152 32.65 13.11 -21.15
CA THR A 152 31.66 14.19 -21.19
C THR A 152 31.25 14.51 -22.63
N PRO A 153 29.96 14.81 -22.87
CA PRO A 153 29.55 15.73 -23.93
C PRO A 153 29.04 17.05 -23.36
N THR A 154 29.49 18.15 -23.96
CA THR A 154 29.26 19.56 -23.63
C THR A 154 27.96 20.14 -24.21
N ASP A 155 26.80 19.65 -23.76
CA ASP A 155 25.54 20.42 -23.72
C ASP A 155 24.63 19.76 -22.66
N GLY A 156 24.00 20.52 -21.78
CA GLY A 156 23.29 20.05 -20.58
C GLY A 156 22.00 19.26 -20.82
N ARG A 157 21.93 18.46 -21.90
CA ARG A 157 20.76 17.69 -22.37
C ARG A 157 21.03 16.20 -22.34
N THR A 158 21.34 15.65 -21.17
CA THR A 158 21.45 14.19 -21.03
C THR A 158 20.25 13.68 -20.27
N CYS A 159 19.54 12.69 -20.82
CA CYS A 159 18.55 11.92 -20.07
C CYS A 159 19.24 10.72 -19.40
N PRO A 160 19.57 10.78 -18.10
CA PRO A 160 20.16 9.65 -17.40
C PRO A 160 19.14 8.52 -17.27
N ASN A 161 19.53 7.32 -17.71
CA ASN A 161 18.69 6.12 -17.66
C ASN A 161 17.38 6.26 -18.45
N CYS A 162 17.40 6.97 -19.60
CA CYS A 162 16.28 6.97 -20.52
C CYS A 162 16.10 5.62 -21.21
N SER A 163 14.85 5.21 -21.38
CA SER A 163 14.45 4.14 -22.28
C SER A 163 13.25 4.58 -23.12
N THR A 164 13.04 3.90 -24.26
CA THR A 164 11.86 4.14 -25.11
C THR A 164 10.59 4.05 -24.28
N ILE A 165 9.70 5.02 -24.43
CA ILE A 165 8.39 5.03 -23.77
C ILE A 165 7.66 3.73 -24.14
N SER A 166 7.06 3.06 -23.15
CA SER A 166 6.37 1.79 -23.37
C SER A 166 5.25 1.93 -24.41
N ASN A 167 5.14 0.95 -25.31
CA ASN A 167 4.08 0.87 -26.33
C ASN A 167 2.66 0.80 -25.74
N SER A 168 2.53 0.51 -24.45
CA SER A 168 1.24 0.52 -23.75
C SER A 168 0.79 1.91 -23.31
N LEU A 169 1.67 2.93 -23.39
CA LEU A 169 1.32 4.30 -23.03
C LEU A 169 0.70 5.05 -24.21
N PRO A 170 -0.35 5.85 -23.99
CA PRO A 170 -0.92 6.69 -25.03
C PRO A 170 0.02 7.86 -25.30
N ILE A 171 0.63 7.90 -26.49
CA ILE A 171 1.56 8.96 -26.91
C ILE A 171 0.94 9.70 -28.09
N LYS A 172 0.97 11.04 -28.04
CA LYS A 172 0.50 11.88 -29.14
C LYS A 172 1.36 11.66 -30.38
N THR A 173 0.74 11.25 -31.48
CA THR A 173 1.44 10.98 -32.73
C THR A 173 2.11 12.24 -33.30
N GLY A 174 3.36 12.11 -33.73
CA GLY A 174 4.08 13.09 -34.55
C GLY A 174 4.61 14.34 -33.84
N SER A 175 4.27 14.58 -32.56
CA SER A 175 4.72 15.79 -31.83
C SER A 175 5.05 15.59 -30.36
N ALA A 176 5.06 14.35 -29.85
CA ALA A 176 5.36 14.10 -28.44
C ALA A 176 6.85 14.22 -28.08
N CYS A 177 7.76 14.20 -29.05
CA CYS A 177 9.20 14.37 -28.81
C CYS A 177 9.90 14.75 -30.12
N ALA A 178 11.08 15.35 -30.01
CA ALA A 178 11.94 15.64 -31.16
C ALA A 178 12.71 14.37 -31.56
N LEU A 179 12.29 13.76 -32.66
CA LEU A 179 13.00 12.64 -33.27
C LEU A 179 14.18 13.16 -34.12
N SER A 180 15.28 12.43 -34.10
CA SER A 180 16.49 12.71 -34.89
C SER A 180 17.08 11.41 -35.43
N GLY A 181 18.14 11.50 -36.24
CA GLY A 181 18.80 10.30 -36.79
C GLY A 181 19.29 9.30 -35.74
N GLU A 182 19.63 9.77 -34.52
CA GLU A 182 20.08 8.93 -33.40
C GLU A 182 18.95 8.56 -32.43
N VAL A 183 17.88 9.37 -32.35
CA VAL A 183 16.72 9.13 -31.47
C VAL A 183 15.48 8.88 -32.31
N THR A 184 15.14 7.60 -32.46
CA THR A 184 14.05 7.14 -33.36
C THR A 184 12.69 6.99 -32.66
N ALA A 185 12.65 7.12 -31.33
CA ALA A 185 11.41 7.07 -30.55
C ALA A 185 11.51 7.99 -29.33
N CYS A 186 10.36 8.41 -28.81
CA CYS A 186 10.31 9.18 -27.56
C CYS A 186 10.87 8.34 -26.41
N GLN A 187 11.66 8.97 -25.55
CA GLN A 187 12.25 8.33 -24.39
C GLN A 187 11.95 9.13 -23.13
N ILE A 188 11.94 8.42 -22.01
CA ILE A 188 11.81 8.98 -20.68
C ILE A 188 12.66 8.14 -19.74
N ASN A 189 12.97 8.69 -18.56
CA ASN A 189 13.61 7.94 -17.50
C ASN A 189 12.84 6.64 -17.22
N SER A 190 13.54 5.51 -17.08
CA SER A 190 12.89 4.20 -16.92
C SER A 190 11.94 4.14 -15.72
N SER A 191 12.27 4.81 -14.62
CA SER A 191 11.37 4.88 -13.46
C SER A 191 10.15 5.78 -13.68
N LEU A 192 10.22 6.76 -14.58
CA LEU A 192 9.03 7.50 -15.02
C LEU A 192 8.13 6.59 -15.88
N ASN A 193 8.73 5.78 -16.75
CA ASN A 193 8.00 4.84 -17.62
C ASN A 193 7.14 3.87 -16.80
N GLU A 194 7.71 3.24 -15.77
CA GLU A 194 6.99 2.33 -14.86
C GLU A 194 5.82 3.02 -14.16
N ARG A 195 6.02 4.24 -13.65
CA ARG A 195 4.98 5.00 -12.95
C ARG A 195 3.86 5.44 -13.89
N LEU A 196 4.19 5.84 -15.11
CA LEU A 196 3.19 6.18 -16.13
C LEU A 196 2.38 4.95 -16.56
N LEU A 197 2.97 3.76 -16.57
CA LEU A 197 2.24 2.52 -16.85
C LEU A 197 1.19 2.24 -15.77
N SER A 198 1.54 2.41 -14.49
CA SER A 198 0.57 2.31 -13.38
C SER A 198 -0.54 3.36 -13.51
N LEU A 199 -0.20 4.60 -13.86
CA LEU A 199 -1.18 5.65 -14.11
C LEU A 199 -2.13 5.28 -15.25
N ASN A 200 -1.58 4.78 -16.36
CA ASN A 200 -2.36 4.40 -17.53
C ASN A 200 -3.35 3.27 -17.20
N GLN A 201 -2.91 2.25 -16.47
CA GLN A 201 -3.76 1.16 -16.00
C GLN A 201 -4.89 1.68 -15.10
N ALA A 202 -4.58 2.58 -14.16
CA ALA A 202 -5.55 3.16 -13.24
C ALA A 202 -6.60 4.04 -13.96
N ILE A 203 -6.22 4.75 -15.02
CA ILE A 203 -7.15 5.54 -15.85
C ILE A 203 -7.98 4.62 -16.74
N ALA A 204 -7.37 3.62 -17.36
CA ALA A 204 -8.08 2.66 -18.21
C ALA A 204 -9.14 1.86 -17.44
N ALA A 205 -8.86 1.49 -16.19
CA ALA A 205 -9.82 0.79 -15.32
C ALA A 205 -11.02 1.67 -14.90
N ASP A 206 -10.85 3.00 -14.91
CA ASP A 206 -11.88 3.98 -14.55
C ASP A 206 -12.82 4.28 -15.71
N GLY A 207 -12.26 4.39 -16.92
CA GLY A 207 -13.01 4.62 -18.15
C GLY A 207 -13.63 6.02 -18.31
N SER A 208 -13.42 6.95 -17.36
CA SER A 208 -14.06 8.28 -17.41
C SER A 208 -13.50 9.20 -18.50
N TYR A 209 -12.23 9.03 -18.89
CA TYR A 209 -11.58 9.88 -19.88
C TYR A 209 -10.37 9.19 -20.52
N SER A 210 -9.92 9.77 -21.62
CA SER A 210 -8.72 9.36 -22.33
C SER A 210 -7.66 10.46 -22.23
N TRP A 211 -6.42 10.05 -22.03
CA TRP A 211 -5.25 10.92 -21.88
C TRP A 211 -4.15 10.47 -22.82
N GLN A 212 -3.16 11.34 -23.03
CA GLN A 212 -1.96 11.03 -23.80
C GLN A 212 -0.78 11.87 -23.32
N VAL A 213 0.43 11.34 -23.50
CA VAL A 213 1.69 12.09 -23.42
C VAL A 213 1.74 13.05 -24.61
N THR A 214 1.81 14.35 -24.34
CA THR A 214 1.85 15.40 -25.34
C THR A 214 3.26 15.93 -25.58
N GLU A 215 4.14 15.81 -24.59
CA GLU A 215 5.57 16.12 -24.74
C GLU A 215 6.43 15.25 -23.79
N ALA A 216 7.57 14.78 -24.27
CA ALA A 216 8.55 13.95 -23.59
C ALA A 216 9.96 14.26 -24.12
N TRP A 217 10.97 13.53 -23.67
CA TRP A 217 12.33 13.70 -24.16
C TRP A 217 12.54 12.94 -25.50
N PRO A 218 13.34 13.47 -26.44
CA PRO A 218 13.92 14.82 -26.44
C PRO A 218 12.84 15.89 -26.60
N PRO A 219 12.94 17.03 -25.89
CA PRO A 219 11.90 18.06 -25.92
C PRO A 219 11.78 18.68 -27.31
N THR A 220 10.55 19.02 -27.70
CA THR A 220 10.24 19.64 -29.00
C THR A 220 10.43 21.15 -28.99
N VAL A 221 10.35 21.76 -27.81
CA VAL A 221 10.53 23.19 -27.59
C VAL A 221 11.52 23.44 -26.45
N THR A 222 11.92 24.71 -26.30
CA THR A 222 12.75 25.11 -25.16
C THR A 222 11.89 25.21 -23.90
N HIS A 223 12.25 24.49 -22.86
CA HIS A 223 11.55 24.43 -21.59
C HIS A 223 12.29 25.20 -20.50
N LYS A 224 11.55 25.72 -19.52
CA LYS A 224 12.15 26.31 -18.31
C LYS A 224 12.57 25.21 -17.34
N ASP A 225 11.74 24.19 -17.21
CA ASP A 225 11.96 23.07 -16.31
C ASP A 225 13.05 22.14 -16.84
N GLN A 226 14.11 21.99 -16.05
CA GLN A 226 15.27 21.14 -16.40
C GLN A 226 14.89 19.67 -16.60
N CYS A 227 13.78 19.21 -16.00
CA CYS A 227 13.33 17.83 -16.09
C CYS A 227 12.99 17.38 -17.52
N HIS A 228 12.60 18.31 -18.40
CA HIS A 228 12.37 18.01 -19.82
C HIS A 228 13.66 17.68 -20.57
N TYR A 229 14.81 18.21 -20.11
CA TYR A 229 16.12 17.93 -20.68
C TYR A 229 16.76 16.66 -20.10
N SER A 230 16.32 16.24 -18.91
CA SER A 230 16.73 14.98 -18.27
C SER A 230 15.72 13.83 -18.43
N GLY A 231 14.60 14.04 -19.14
CA GLY A 231 13.55 13.03 -19.35
C GLY A 231 12.86 12.52 -18.08
N THR A 232 12.87 13.30 -17.00
CA THR A 232 12.28 12.94 -15.69
C THR A 232 10.89 13.56 -15.46
N CYS A 233 10.35 14.23 -16.48
CA CYS A 233 8.97 14.70 -16.54
C CYS A 233 8.43 14.62 -17.96
N ILE A 234 7.11 14.74 -18.09
CA ILE A 234 6.40 14.83 -19.36
C ILE A 234 5.32 15.91 -19.26
N ASP A 235 4.88 16.41 -20.41
CA ASP A 235 3.57 17.03 -20.51
C ASP A 235 2.55 15.99 -20.98
N ALA A 236 1.38 16.02 -20.37
CA ALA A 236 0.27 15.14 -20.67
C ALA A 236 -1.02 15.95 -20.87
N GLY A 237 -1.90 15.48 -21.73
CA GLY A 237 -3.17 16.14 -22.01
C GLY A 237 -4.29 15.13 -22.24
N PHE A 238 -5.52 15.60 -22.13
CA PHE A 238 -6.68 14.79 -22.53
C PHE A 238 -6.77 14.70 -24.05
N THR A 239 -7.24 13.58 -24.58
CA THR A 239 -7.30 13.36 -26.04
C THR A 239 -8.49 14.08 -26.72
N SER A 240 -9.47 14.56 -25.96
CA SER A 240 -10.61 15.32 -26.47
C SER A 240 -11.22 16.23 -25.40
N GLY A 241 -11.79 17.38 -25.79
CA GLY A 241 -12.66 18.21 -24.94
C GLY A 241 -11.99 19.01 -23.81
N ALA A 242 -12.58 20.17 -23.48
CA ALA A 242 -12.27 20.92 -22.26
C ALA A 242 -12.77 20.12 -21.05
N ARG A 243 -11.91 19.91 -20.04
CA ARG A 243 -12.23 19.00 -18.95
C ARG A 243 -12.75 19.68 -17.70
N SER A 244 -13.65 18.97 -17.06
CA SER A 244 -14.25 19.33 -15.78
C SER A 244 -13.21 19.21 -14.67
N GLY A 245 -13.40 19.98 -13.60
CA GLY A 245 -12.58 19.86 -12.39
C GLY A 245 -12.63 18.45 -11.79
N ALA A 246 -13.70 17.69 -11.99
CA ALA A 246 -13.80 16.30 -11.54
C ALA A 246 -12.77 15.39 -12.24
N GLU A 247 -12.63 15.50 -13.56
CA GLU A 247 -11.68 14.70 -14.35
C GLU A 247 -10.24 15.11 -14.05
N ILE A 248 -9.99 16.42 -13.92
CA ILE A 248 -8.66 16.94 -13.56
C ILE A 248 -8.26 16.46 -12.17
N LYS A 249 -9.17 16.55 -11.19
CA LYS A 249 -8.97 16.02 -9.84
C LYS A 249 -8.73 14.51 -9.84
N ASN A 250 -9.47 13.78 -10.66
CA ASN A 250 -9.31 12.33 -10.79
C ASN A 250 -7.94 11.96 -11.38
N PHE A 251 -7.49 12.66 -12.44
CA PHE A 251 -6.16 12.46 -13.02
C PHE A 251 -5.05 12.74 -12.01
N ILE A 252 -5.15 13.88 -11.30
CA ILE A 252 -4.21 14.27 -10.25
C ILE A 252 -4.15 13.21 -9.14
N GLY A 253 -5.30 12.70 -8.70
CA GLY A 253 -5.36 11.64 -7.68
C GLY A 253 -4.74 10.32 -8.15
N LYS A 254 -5.05 9.88 -9.37
CA LYS A 254 -4.45 8.65 -9.94
C LYS A 254 -2.95 8.81 -10.18
N SER A 255 -2.50 10.01 -10.55
CA SER A 255 -1.08 10.36 -10.67
C SER A 255 -0.38 10.25 -9.33
N ALA A 256 -0.94 10.85 -8.27
CA ALA A 256 -0.43 10.72 -6.91
C ALA A 256 -0.34 9.26 -6.46
N ASN A 257 -1.38 8.46 -6.72
CA ASN A 257 -1.41 7.02 -6.42
C ASN A 257 -0.35 6.22 -7.21
N SER A 258 0.10 6.75 -8.35
CA SER A 258 1.17 6.18 -9.16
C SER A 258 2.56 6.75 -8.80
N ASN A 259 2.67 7.42 -7.65
CA ASN A 259 3.86 8.11 -7.17
C ASN A 259 4.41 9.14 -8.17
N LEU A 260 3.50 9.82 -8.85
CA LEU A 260 3.76 10.95 -9.72
C LEU A 260 3.17 12.20 -9.09
N TYR A 261 3.77 13.33 -9.40
CA TYR A 261 3.21 14.63 -9.04
C TYR A 261 2.76 15.31 -10.31
N SER A 262 1.45 15.54 -10.42
CA SER A 262 0.87 16.26 -11.55
C SER A 262 0.44 17.66 -11.14
N VAL A 263 0.72 18.61 -12.02
CA VAL A 263 0.27 19.99 -11.93
C VAL A 263 -0.50 20.30 -13.20
N TYR A 264 -1.71 20.84 -13.06
CA TYR A 264 -2.50 21.29 -14.19
C TYR A 264 -2.21 22.76 -14.48
N GLU A 265 -1.80 23.04 -15.72
CA GLU A 265 -1.47 24.38 -16.17
C GLU A 265 -2.63 24.99 -16.94
N VAL A 266 -3.04 26.20 -16.52
CA VAL A 266 -4.12 26.95 -17.14
C VAL A 266 -3.64 28.33 -17.57
N GLN A 267 -4.26 28.89 -18.62
CA GLN A 267 -3.85 30.18 -19.19
C GLN A 267 -4.20 31.37 -18.28
N THR A 268 -5.33 31.31 -17.56
CA THR A 268 -5.89 32.46 -16.84
C THR A 268 -6.16 32.18 -15.38
N ALA A 269 -6.09 33.23 -14.56
CA ALA A 269 -6.43 33.15 -13.13
C ALA A 269 -7.93 32.85 -12.90
N ALA A 270 -8.80 33.34 -13.79
CA ALA A 270 -10.23 33.05 -13.74
C ALA A 270 -10.51 31.55 -13.88
N ARG A 271 -9.86 30.90 -14.87
CA ARG A 271 -9.96 29.46 -15.07
C ARG A 271 -9.38 28.65 -13.92
N ARG A 272 -8.26 29.10 -13.34
CA ARG A 272 -7.71 28.50 -12.11
C ARG A 272 -8.75 28.52 -10.97
N GLN A 273 -9.39 29.66 -10.74
CA GLN A 273 -10.38 29.80 -9.68
C GLN A 273 -11.63 28.94 -9.93
N GLU A 274 -12.06 28.83 -11.18
CA GLU A 274 -13.16 27.95 -11.58
C GLU A 274 -12.88 26.49 -11.18
N LEU A 275 -11.68 25.97 -11.49
CA LEU A 275 -11.29 24.60 -11.16
C LEU A 275 -11.15 24.36 -9.65
N ILE A 276 -10.67 25.37 -8.91
CA ILE A 276 -10.63 25.32 -7.44
C ILE A 276 -12.05 25.21 -6.88
N ASN A 277 -13.00 25.98 -7.40
CA ASN A 277 -14.40 25.92 -6.99
C ASN A 277 -15.05 24.56 -7.33
N GLN A 278 -14.54 23.88 -8.37
CA GLN A 278 -14.92 22.50 -8.73
C GLN A 278 -14.19 21.42 -7.91
N GLY A 279 -13.37 21.83 -6.93
CA GLY A 279 -12.75 20.94 -5.95
C GLY A 279 -11.39 20.37 -6.35
N VAL A 280 -10.74 20.92 -7.38
CA VAL A 280 -9.35 20.61 -7.73
C VAL A 280 -8.41 21.29 -6.71
N PRO A 281 -7.38 20.59 -6.19
CA PRO A 281 -6.45 21.19 -5.23
C PRO A 281 -5.77 22.44 -5.78
N ALA A 282 -5.88 23.57 -5.08
CA ALA A 282 -5.29 24.85 -5.50
C ALA A 282 -3.75 24.79 -5.63
N SER A 283 -3.12 23.89 -4.88
CA SER A 283 -1.70 23.58 -4.96
C SER A 283 -1.32 22.81 -6.21
N GLN A 284 -2.25 22.23 -6.98
CA GLN A 284 -1.94 21.46 -8.19
C GLN A 284 -2.48 22.13 -9.44
N ILE A 285 -2.75 23.44 -9.37
CA ILE A 285 -3.13 24.26 -10.52
C ILE A 285 -2.21 25.48 -10.59
N CYS A 286 -1.58 25.69 -11.74
CA CYS A 286 -0.72 26.84 -11.99
C CYS A 286 -1.27 27.68 -13.13
N THR A 287 -1.19 29.00 -12.96
CA THR A 287 -1.53 29.94 -14.04
C THR A 287 -0.26 30.29 -14.80
N VAL A 288 -0.21 29.95 -16.09
CA VAL A 288 0.96 30.15 -16.94
C VAL A 288 0.53 30.91 -18.18
N SER A 289 1.00 32.15 -18.29
CA SER A 289 0.80 32.95 -19.49
C SER A 289 1.60 32.39 -20.66
N GLY A 290 0.93 32.17 -21.80
CA GLY A 290 1.60 31.78 -23.06
C GLY A 290 1.59 30.30 -23.40
N ILE A 291 0.92 29.45 -22.61
CA ILE A 291 0.66 28.05 -23.02
C ILE A 291 -0.39 28.03 -24.13
N SER A 292 -0.21 27.20 -25.15
CA SER A 292 -1.14 27.09 -26.29
C SER A 292 -2.41 26.30 -25.95
N ALA A 293 -2.35 25.44 -24.94
CA ALA A 293 -3.47 24.68 -24.40
C ALA A 293 -3.24 24.31 -22.93
N GLU A 294 -4.33 24.06 -22.20
CA GLU A 294 -4.26 23.50 -20.85
C GLU A 294 -3.72 22.07 -20.89
N HIS A 295 -2.79 21.76 -20.01
CA HIS A 295 -2.14 20.44 -19.94
C HIS A 295 -1.66 20.16 -18.52
N PHE A 296 -1.25 18.92 -18.28
CA PHE A 296 -0.55 18.53 -17.07
C PHE A 296 0.94 18.53 -17.33
N SER A 297 1.72 19.09 -16.42
CA SER A 297 3.11 18.71 -16.26
C SER A 297 3.21 17.65 -15.18
N VAL A 298 3.77 16.49 -15.53
CA VAL A 298 3.82 15.29 -14.69
C VAL A 298 5.27 14.97 -14.34
N TYR A 299 5.56 14.95 -13.05
CA TYR A 299 6.91 14.80 -12.49
C TYR A 299 7.05 13.49 -11.73
N MET A 300 8.28 12.97 -11.68
CA MET A 300 8.65 11.91 -10.74
C MET A 300 8.77 12.47 -9.30
N GLY A 301 8.06 11.89 -8.34
CA GLY A 301 8.21 12.23 -6.91
C GLY A 301 7.54 13.56 -6.50
N SER A 302 7.79 14.03 -5.27
CA SER A 302 7.19 15.26 -4.73
C SER A 302 7.91 16.52 -5.25
N ARG A 303 7.14 17.56 -5.60
CA ARG A 303 7.67 18.86 -6.05
C ARG A 303 6.96 20.00 -5.33
N THR A 304 7.65 21.13 -5.19
CA THR A 304 6.99 22.39 -4.85
C THR A 304 6.10 22.80 -6.03
N PRO A 305 4.81 23.08 -5.80
CA PRO A 305 3.94 23.43 -6.90
C PRO A 305 4.29 24.78 -7.54
N CYS A 306 4.09 24.85 -8.85
CA CYS A 306 4.27 26.06 -9.66
C CYS A 306 5.67 26.69 -9.63
N THR A 307 6.71 25.96 -9.20
CA THR A 307 8.09 26.43 -9.30
C THR A 307 8.69 25.91 -10.60
N ARG A 308 8.99 26.83 -11.53
CA ARG A 308 9.78 26.56 -12.73
C ARG A 308 11.20 27.06 -12.55
#